data_AF-A0A2J7PFS8-F1
#
_entry.id   AF-A0A2J7PFS8-F1
#
_cell.length_a   1.000
_cell.length_b   1.000
_cell.length_c   1.000
_cell.angle_alpha   90.00
_cell.angle_beta   90.00
_cell.angle_gamma   90.00
#
_symmetry.space_group_name_H-M   'P 1'
#
loop_
_entity.id
_entity.type
_entity.pdbx_description
1 polymer ?
#
loop_
_entity_poly.entity_id
_entity_poly.type
_entity_poly.pdbx_seq_one_letter_code
_entity_poly.pdbx_strand_id
1 'polypeptide(L)'
;MRQHLLYNCFHKEDEVSLETLRLFEVLLQKRNEHVLHCLVLVYLTSRSYYDSSASDSLIGSWSDEEDERERQRDSPLLDFSPGSSPVSRTLAPSSINKVINSFLFLLPQHLHSTTDPDETGYEQYVQDADRQYQACTTQCACYGWPNEATFPESAEYDDSCSSDSRPEADHGCQFYEGPFLRMIFTRIARLPYQPYEINLQLTGLVSHLAMLPHPYLHEYLLNPLLPLRSEANSLFSILQLVAGELMSQIPAMKNYKHLLYVTRQKLLGDGSDIQEEENSLLESMVVLEEFCKELAAIAFVKYHHSS
;
A
#
# COMPACT_ATOMS: atom_id res chain seq x y z
N MET A 1 -20.60 9.66 -14.40
CA MET A 1 -19.21 9.91 -14.84
C MET A 1 -18.21 8.96 -14.17
N ARG A 2 -18.06 8.97 -12.83
CA ARG A 2 -17.14 8.06 -12.09
C ARG A 2 -17.26 6.57 -12.47
N GLN A 3 -18.49 6.02 -12.47
CA GLN A 3 -18.71 4.60 -12.81
C GLN A 3 -18.30 4.25 -14.25
N HIS A 4 -18.49 5.18 -15.19
CA HIS A 4 -18.11 4.97 -16.59
C HIS A 4 -16.59 4.98 -16.75
N LEU A 5 -15.88 5.89 -16.06
CA LEU A 5 -14.41 5.89 -16.03
C LEU A 5 -13.87 4.58 -15.41
N LEU A 6 -14.46 4.10 -14.32
CA LEU A 6 -14.06 2.82 -13.72
C LEU A 6 -14.28 1.63 -14.66
N TYR A 7 -15.34 1.65 -15.46
CA TYR A 7 -15.58 0.62 -16.48
C TYR A 7 -14.52 0.67 -17.60
N ASN A 8 -14.11 1.87 -18.02
CA ASN A 8 -13.07 2.03 -19.04
C ASN A 8 -11.70 1.52 -18.57
N CYS A 9 -11.42 1.49 -17.27
CA CYS A 9 -10.24 0.80 -16.75
C CYS A 9 -10.23 -0.71 -17.07
N PHE A 10 -11.36 -1.33 -17.41
CA PHE A 10 -11.48 -2.73 -17.85
C PHE A 10 -11.79 -2.87 -19.35
N HIS A 11 -11.56 -1.81 -20.13
CA HIS A 11 -11.80 -1.85 -21.57
C HIS A 11 -10.96 -2.92 -22.26
N LYS A 12 -11.47 -3.48 -23.37
CA LYS A 12 -10.80 -4.53 -24.15
C LYS A 12 -9.59 -4.00 -24.92
N GLU A 13 -9.63 -2.73 -25.28
CA GLU A 13 -8.51 -2.03 -25.91
C GLU A 13 -7.66 -1.40 -24.82
N ASP A 14 -6.38 -1.80 -24.78
CA ASP A 14 -5.45 -1.40 -23.74
C ASP A 14 -5.18 0.11 -23.73
N GLU A 15 -5.21 0.78 -24.89
CA GLU A 15 -5.05 2.23 -24.99
C GLU A 15 -6.13 2.99 -24.20
N VAL A 16 -7.39 2.58 -24.32
CA VAL A 16 -8.51 3.22 -23.59
C VAL A 16 -8.37 3.01 -22.08
N SER A 17 -7.96 1.80 -21.68
CA SER A 17 -7.69 1.48 -20.28
C SER A 17 -6.55 2.33 -19.73
N LEU A 18 -5.44 2.41 -20.46
CA LEU A 18 -4.24 3.14 -20.10
C LEU A 18 -4.50 4.64 -19.97
N GLU A 19 -5.17 5.27 -20.95
CA GLU A 19 -5.51 6.69 -20.89
C GLU A 19 -6.47 7.01 -19.74
N THR A 20 -7.38 6.09 -19.43
CA THR A 20 -8.27 6.24 -18.28
C THR A 20 -7.51 6.15 -16.96
N LEU A 21 -6.53 5.25 -16.84
CA LEU A 21 -5.67 5.14 -15.66
C LEU A 21 -4.78 6.39 -15.49
N ARG A 22 -4.23 6.92 -16.59
CA ARG A 22 -3.48 8.21 -16.60
C ARG A 22 -4.35 9.38 -16.15
N LEU A 23 -5.63 9.41 -16.55
CA LEU A 23 -6.56 10.42 -16.05
C LEU A 23 -6.71 10.35 -14.53
N PHE A 24 -6.81 9.14 -13.95
CA PHE A 24 -6.85 8.98 -12.50
C PHE A 24 -5.55 9.42 -11.82
N GLU A 25 -4.39 9.19 -12.44
CA GLU A 25 -3.11 9.67 -11.94
C GLU A 25 -3.10 11.20 -11.84
N VAL A 26 -3.53 11.89 -12.91
CA VAL A 26 -3.65 13.37 -12.90
C VAL A 26 -4.61 13.84 -11.81
N LEU A 27 -5.72 13.13 -11.56
CA LEU A 27 -6.65 13.46 -10.49
C LEU A 27 -6.00 13.32 -9.10
N LEU A 28 -5.20 12.28 -8.88
CA LEU A 28 -4.46 12.07 -7.63
C LEU A 28 -3.35 13.12 -7.46
N GLN A 29 -2.63 13.48 -8.53
CA GLN A 29 -1.57 14.50 -8.50
C GLN A 29 -2.08 15.91 -8.20
N LYS A 30 -3.32 16.23 -8.58
CA LYS A 30 -3.98 17.49 -8.18
C LYS A 30 -4.25 17.58 -6.68
N ARG A 31 -4.24 16.44 -5.98
CA ARG A 31 -4.42 16.30 -4.53
C ARG A 31 -5.64 17.05 -3.97
N ASN A 32 -6.70 17.24 -4.76
CA ASN A 32 -7.89 17.95 -4.29
C ASN A 32 -8.59 17.13 -3.19
N GLU A 33 -8.80 17.74 -2.03
CA GLU A 33 -9.36 17.08 -0.85
C GLU A 33 -10.69 16.36 -1.13
N HIS A 34 -11.65 17.04 -1.78
CA HIS A 34 -12.96 16.46 -2.07
C HIS A 34 -12.86 15.28 -3.05
N VAL A 35 -12.00 15.38 -4.07
CA VAL A 35 -11.74 14.28 -5.00
C VAL A 35 -11.15 13.08 -4.26
N LEU A 36 -10.10 13.29 -3.45
CA LEU A 36 -9.48 12.22 -2.66
C LEU A 36 -10.48 11.58 -1.69
N HIS A 37 -11.29 12.40 -1.02
CA HIS A 37 -12.31 11.93 -0.09
C HIS A 37 -13.35 11.05 -0.78
N CYS A 38 -13.95 11.52 -1.87
CA CYS A 38 -14.94 10.75 -2.61
C CYS A 38 -14.34 9.51 -3.27
N LEU A 39 -13.11 9.60 -3.78
CA LEU A 39 -12.49 8.51 -4.53
C LEU A 39 -12.09 7.36 -3.61
N VAL A 40 -11.51 7.67 -2.44
CA VAL A 40 -10.87 6.69 -1.55
C VAL A 40 -11.27 6.85 -0.09
N LEU A 41 -11.11 8.05 0.51
CA LEU A 41 -11.09 8.16 1.98
C LEU A 41 -12.44 7.84 2.63
N VAL A 42 -13.56 8.17 1.98
CA VAL A 42 -14.92 7.90 2.49
C VAL A 42 -15.17 6.41 2.80
N TYR A 43 -14.42 5.50 2.17
CA TYR A 43 -14.54 4.05 2.36
C TYR A 43 -13.62 3.52 3.47
N LEU A 44 -12.60 4.27 3.87
CA LEU A 44 -11.58 3.84 4.83
C LEU A 44 -11.72 4.51 6.20
N THR A 45 -12.29 5.70 6.28
CA THR A 45 -12.38 6.48 7.53
C THR A 45 -13.19 5.81 8.64
N SER A 46 -14.08 4.86 8.31
CA SER A 46 -14.80 4.06 9.31
C SER A 46 -13.94 2.99 9.99
N ARG A 47 -12.73 2.74 9.47
CA ARG A 47 -11.82 1.67 9.90
C ARG A 47 -12.45 0.27 9.93
N SER A 48 -13.52 0.06 9.17
CA SER A 48 -14.32 -1.19 9.17
C SER A 48 -13.57 -2.40 8.60
N TYR A 49 -12.40 -2.20 7.99
CA TYR A 49 -11.49 -3.27 7.57
C TYR A 49 -10.73 -3.93 8.74
N TYR A 50 -10.59 -3.25 9.87
CA TYR A 50 -9.79 -3.72 11.00
C TYR A 50 -10.55 -4.79 11.80
N ASP A 51 -9.86 -5.88 12.15
CA ASP A 51 -10.40 -6.93 13.00
C ASP A 51 -9.92 -6.80 14.45
N SER A 52 -10.76 -6.20 15.29
CA SER A 52 -10.51 -6.04 16.73
C SER A 52 -10.50 -7.37 17.50
N SER A 53 -11.07 -8.45 16.94
CA SER A 53 -11.04 -9.77 17.59
C SER A 53 -9.71 -10.50 17.35
N ALA A 54 -9.08 -10.25 16.20
CA ALA A 54 -7.76 -10.78 15.87
C ALA A 54 -6.62 -10.02 16.57
N SER A 55 -6.81 -8.74 16.93
CA SER A 55 -5.79 -7.96 17.65
C SER A 55 -5.50 -8.54 19.03
N ASP A 56 -6.50 -9.00 19.78
CA ASP A 56 -6.32 -9.58 21.13
C ASP A 56 -5.47 -10.86 21.12
N SER A 57 -5.48 -11.60 20.00
CA SER A 57 -4.66 -12.80 19.82
C SER A 57 -3.25 -12.50 19.29
N LEU A 58 -3.07 -11.39 18.57
CA LEU A 58 -1.76 -10.90 18.12
C LEU A 58 -0.99 -10.21 19.25
N ILE A 59 -1.64 -9.44 20.13
CA ILE A 59 -1.00 -8.73 21.27
C ILE A 59 -0.23 -9.71 22.19
N GLY A 60 -0.70 -10.94 22.34
CA GLY A 60 -0.03 -11.97 23.14
C GLY A 60 1.32 -12.47 22.59
N SER A 61 1.67 -12.17 21.34
CA SER A 61 2.95 -12.57 20.74
C SER A 61 3.97 -11.42 20.65
N TRP A 62 3.61 -10.22 21.11
CA TRP A 62 4.35 -8.97 20.88
C TRP A 62 4.69 -8.20 22.18
N SER A 63 4.36 -8.74 23.36
CA SER A 63 4.53 -8.05 24.66
C SER A 63 5.98 -7.73 25.03
N ASP A 64 6.97 -8.28 24.34
CA ASP A 64 8.38 -8.10 24.71
C ASP A 64 8.99 -6.82 24.11
N GLU A 65 8.45 -6.26 23.02
CA GLU A 65 8.96 -5.03 22.38
C GLU A 65 8.27 -3.75 22.89
N GLU A 66 7.04 -3.86 23.43
CA GLU A 66 6.29 -2.71 23.98
C GLU A 66 6.83 -2.30 25.38
N ASP A 67 7.27 -3.28 26.16
CA ASP A 67 7.77 -3.16 27.53
C ASP A 67 9.19 -2.54 27.63
N GLU A 68 9.96 -2.50 26.52
CA GLU A 68 11.26 -1.82 26.49
C GLU A 68 11.14 -0.29 26.32
N ARG A 69 10.08 0.22 25.69
CA ARG A 69 9.85 1.68 25.55
C ARG A 69 9.15 2.30 26.76
N GLU A 70 8.28 1.59 27.46
CA GLU A 70 7.70 2.10 28.72
C GLU A 70 8.80 2.30 29.78
N ARG A 71 9.77 1.38 29.87
CA ARG A 71 10.94 1.54 30.76
C ARG A 71 11.83 2.74 30.41
N GLN A 72 11.85 3.20 29.15
CA GLN A 72 12.59 4.39 28.75
C GLN A 72 11.84 5.71 29.04
N ARG A 73 10.50 5.67 29.17
CA ARG A 73 9.68 6.83 29.60
C ARG A 73 9.68 7.04 31.12
N ASP A 74 9.88 5.98 31.90
CA ASP A 74 9.89 6.05 33.37
C ASP A 74 11.22 6.56 33.97
N SER A 75 12.18 7.02 33.17
CA SER A 75 13.30 7.82 33.67
C SER A 75 12.81 9.25 33.99
N PRO A 76 12.76 9.67 35.26
CA PRO A 76 11.99 10.85 35.68
C PRO A 76 12.72 12.19 35.44
N LEU A 77 13.55 12.32 34.38
CA LEU A 77 14.49 13.44 34.30
C LEU A 77 14.76 14.09 32.94
N LEU A 78 13.99 13.86 31.87
CA LEU A 78 14.25 14.58 30.60
C LEU A 78 12.99 15.12 29.91
N ASP A 79 12.74 16.39 30.21
CA ASP A 79 12.47 17.49 29.27
C ASP A 79 11.33 17.32 28.26
N PHE A 80 10.11 17.67 28.71
CA PHE A 80 9.03 18.09 27.81
C PHE A 80 9.42 19.42 27.15
N SER A 81 10.10 19.35 26.01
CA SER A 81 10.19 20.49 25.09
C SER A 81 8.79 20.82 24.55
N PRO A 82 8.31 22.07 24.68
CA PRO A 82 7.03 22.47 24.13
C PRO A 82 7.17 22.59 22.61
N GLY A 83 6.88 21.51 21.89
CA GLY A 83 6.96 21.46 20.42
C GLY A 83 7.04 20.07 19.80
N SER A 84 7.33 19.01 20.56
CA SER A 84 7.26 17.63 20.05
C SER A 84 5.80 17.17 20.01
N SER A 85 5.23 17.12 18.81
CA SER A 85 3.97 16.38 18.60
C SER A 85 4.20 14.92 18.96
N PRO A 86 3.22 14.22 19.57
CA PRO A 86 3.37 12.80 19.85
C PRO A 86 3.60 12.03 18.54
N VAL A 87 4.64 11.18 18.53
CA VAL A 87 4.97 10.26 17.43
C VAL A 87 3.72 9.44 17.07
N SER A 88 3.30 9.48 15.79
CA SER A 88 2.10 8.78 15.32
C SER A 88 2.29 7.26 15.35
N ARG A 89 1.46 6.52 16.09
CA ARG A 89 1.58 5.05 16.14
C ARG A 89 1.27 4.37 14.80
N THR A 90 0.40 5.00 13.99
CA THR A 90 0.00 4.49 12.68
C THR A 90 1.11 4.67 11.64
N LEU A 91 1.77 5.83 11.62
CA LEU A 91 2.79 6.17 10.64
C LEU A 91 4.21 5.77 11.09
N ALA A 92 4.45 5.69 12.39
CA ALA A 92 5.71 5.26 13.00
C ALA A 92 5.52 4.01 13.88
N PRO A 93 5.15 2.85 13.29
CA PRO A 93 5.00 1.62 14.05
C PRO A 93 6.35 1.16 14.63
N SER A 94 6.32 0.56 15.83
CA SER A 94 7.52 0.01 16.49
C SER A 94 8.30 -1.00 15.64
N SER A 95 7.62 -1.62 14.68
CA SER A 95 8.10 -2.73 13.85
C SER A 95 8.29 -2.34 12.38
N ILE A 96 8.70 -1.10 12.08
CA ILE A 96 8.96 -0.65 10.70
C ILE A 96 9.84 -1.61 9.89
N ASN A 97 10.86 -2.21 10.52
CA ASN A 97 11.71 -3.19 9.86
C ASN A 97 10.93 -4.44 9.42
N LYS A 98 9.93 -4.89 10.18
CA LYS A 98 9.06 -6.01 9.80
C LYS A 98 8.22 -5.64 8.58
N VAL A 99 7.66 -4.42 8.55
CA VAL A 99 6.91 -3.88 7.41
C VAL A 99 7.76 -3.82 6.14
N ILE A 100 8.95 -3.21 6.23
CA ILE A 100 9.90 -3.12 5.10
C ILE A 100 10.27 -4.52 4.59
N ASN A 101 10.65 -5.42 5.50
CA ASN A 101 11.05 -6.78 5.15
C ASN A 101 9.92 -7.59 4.53
N SER A 102 8.66 -7.36 4.91
CA SER A 102 7.51 -8.01 4.27
C SER A 102 7.45 -7.70 2.78
N PHE A 103 7.71 -6.45 2.37
CA PHE A 103 7.74 -6.08 0.95
C PHE A 103 8.99 -6.60 0.24
N LEU A 104 10.18 -6.42 0.82
CA LEU A 104 11.46 -6.85 0.20
C LEU A 104 11.55 -8.36 -0.01
N PHE A 105 11.01 -9.14 0.93
CA PHE A 105 11.04 -10.61 0.88
C PHE A 105 9.74 -11.23 0.37
N LEU A 106 8.87 -10.44 -0.28
CA LEU A 106 7.69 -10.97 -0.93
C LEU A 106 8.04 -12.06 -1.97
N LEU A 107 9.13 -11.84 -2.71
CA LEU A 107 9.65 -12.77 -3.71
C LEU A 107 10.91 -13.47 -3.18
N PRO A 108 11.04 -14.79 -3.41
CA PRO A 108 12.23 -15.53 -2.99
C PRO A 108 13.45 -15.15 -3.84
N GLN A 109 14.64 -15.17 -3.23
CA GLN A 109 15.90 -14.72 -3.87
C GLN A 109 16.22 -15.38 -5.22
N HIS A 110 15.82 -16.63 -5.43
CA HIS A 110 16.09 -17.34 -6.69
C HIS A 110 15.26 -16.84 -7.88
N LEU A 111 14.26 -16.00 -7.63
CA LEU A 111 13.42 -15.32 -8.62
C LEU A 111 13.72 -13.83 -8.72
N HIS A 112 14.72 -13.31 -7.99
CA HIS A 112 15.14 -11.93 -8.17
C HIS A 112 15.73 -11.74 -9.57
N SER A 113 15.32 -10.64 -10.19
CA SER A 113 15.78 -10.24 -11.51
C SER A 113 17.16 -9.59 -11.49
N THR A 114 17.59 -9.08 -10.33
CA THR A 114 18.94 -8.54 -10.12
C THR A 114 19.94 -9.67 -9.90
N THR A 115 21.17 -9.47 -10.38
CA THR A 115 22.32 -10.33 -10.07
C THR A 115 23.24 -9.69 -9.04
N ASP A 116 23.07 -8.40 -8.78
CA ASP A 116 23.86 -7.64 -7.82
C ASP A 116 23.14 -7.60 -6.46
N PRO A 117 23.75 -8.12 -5.38
CA PRO A 117 23.17 -8.02 -4.04
C PRO A 117 22.96 -6.57 -3.59
N ASP A 118 23.74 -5.60 -4.06
CA ASP A 118 23.62 -4.20 -3.67
C ASP A 118 22.40 -3.51 -4.35
N GLU A 119 21.88 -4.07 -5.46
CA GLU A 119 20.68 -3.58 -6.16
C GLU A 119 19.36 -4.21 -5.66
N THR A 120 19.44 -5.10 -4.66
CA THR A 120 18.25 -5.76 -4.08
C THR A 120 17.51 -4.87 -3.08
N GLY A 121 18.14 -3.78 -2.65
CA GLY A 121 17.62 -2.85 -1.65
C GLY A 121 16.59 -1.83 -2.18
N TYR A 122 15.93 -1.16 -1.24
CA TYR A 122 14.98 -0.07 -1.53
C TYR A 122 15.64 1.33 -1.47
N GLU A 123 16.90 1.40 -1.05
CA GLU A 123 17.64 2.62 -0.77
C GLU A 123 17.70 3.56 -1.98
N GLN A 124 17.77 3.00 -3.20
CA GLN A 124 17.75 3.77 -4.45
C GLN A 124 16.46 4.60 -4.64
N TYR A 125 15.35 4.19 -4.04
CA TYR A 125 14.06 4.89 -4.12
C TYR A 125 13.88 5.92 -2.99
N VAL A 126 14.68 5.87 -1.92
CA VAL A 126 14.45 6.69 -0.70
C VAL A 126 14.53 8.18 -0.99
N GLN A 127 15.52 8.64 -1.76
CA GLN A 127 15.69 10.07 -2.03
C GLN A 127 14.52 10.65 -2.83
N ASP A 128 14.02 9.91 -3.83
CA ASP A 128 12.89 10.35 -4.63
C ASP A 128 11.59 10.27 -3.86
N ALA A 129 11.39 9.19 -3.10
CA ALA A 129 10.23 9.03 -2.21
C ALA A 129 10.16 10.14 -1.16
N ASP A 130 11.28 10.54 -0.57
CA ASP A 130 11.36 11.66 0.37
C ASP A 130 10.93 12.98 -0.28
N ARG A 131 11.46 13.29 -1.48
CA ARG A 131 11.09 14.49 -2.23
C ARG A 131 9.59 14.51 -2.55
N GLN A 132 9.06 13.39 -3.05
CA GLN A 132 7.64 13.27 -3.41
C GLN A 132 6.73 13.38 -2.18
N TYR A 133 7.11 12.73 -1.06
CA TYR A 133 6.36 12.78 0.19
C TYR A 133 6.33 14.18 0.78
N GLN A 134 7.46 14.89 0.82
CA GLN A 134 7.51 16.29 1.28
C GLN A 134 6.62 17.21 0.44
N ALA A 135 6.65 17.06 -0.89
CA ALA A 135 5.79 17.81 -1.80
C ALA A 135 4.30 17.49 -1.55
N CYS A 136 3.99 16.21 -1.32
CA CYS A 136 2.64 15.75 -1.00
C CYS A 136 2.12 16.35 0.31
N THR A 137 2.92 16.27 1.38
CA THR A 137 2.58 16.81 2.69
C THR A 137 2.38 18.32 2.66
N THR A 138 3.21 19.05 1.91
CA THR A 138 3.05 20.49 1.74
C THR A 138 1.73 20.86 1.06
N GLN A 139 1.31 20.10 0.04
CA GLN A 139 0.05 20.35 -0.68
C GLN A 139 -1.18 19.96 0.14
N CYS A 140 -1.06 18.97 1.03
CA CYS A 140 -2.16 18.50 1.87
C CYS A 140 -2.24 19.20 3.23
N ALA A 141 -1.31 20.11 3.55
CA ALA A 141 -1.18 20.72 4.88
C ALA A 141 -2.45 21.44 5.37
N CYS A 142 -3.27 21.97 4.47
CA CYS A 142 -4.48 22.71 4.81
C CYS A 142 -5.74 21.83 5.02
N TYR A 143 -5.66 20.52 4.82
CA TYR A 143 -6.84 19.64 4.86
C TYR A 143 -7.22 19.16 6.27
N GLY A 144 -6.38 19.41 7.27
CA GLY A 144 -6.69 19.05 8.66
C GLY A 144 -6.92 17.55 8.87
N TRP A 145 -6.22 16.70 8.12
CA TRP A 145 -6.32 15.25 8.24
C TRP A 145 -5.89 14.75 9.63
N PRO A 146 -6.46 13.63 10.10
CA PRO A 146 -6.10 13.06 11.39
C PRO A 146 -4.66 12.59 11.41
N ASN A 147 -4.04 12.61 12.60
CA ASN A 147 -2.66 12.17 12.80
C ASN A 147 -2.56 10.64 13.03
N GLU A 148 -3.65 10.00 13.45
CA GLU A 148 -3.71 8.56 13.73
C GLU A 148 -4.99 7.96 13.15
N ALA A 149 -4.96 6.66 12.82
CA ALA A 149 -6.13 5.91 12.43
C ALA A 149 -6.79 5.33 13.68
N THR A 150 -7.82 6.00 14.18
CA THR A 150 -8.61 5.55 15.33
C THR A 150 -10.01 5.13 14.88
N PHE A 151 -10.68 4.31 15.69
CA PHE A 151 -12.11 4.10 15.48
C PHE A 151 -12.83 5.44 15.71
N PRO A 152 -13.77 5.83 14.84
CA PRO A 152 -14.60 7.00 15.09
C PRO A 152 -15.26 6.85 16.46
N GLU A 153 -15.26 7.92 17.27
CA GLU A 153 -16.07 7.94 18.48
C GLU A 153 -17.51 7.63 18.08
N SER A 154 -18.09 6.59 18.68
CA SER A 154 -19.48 6.22 18.44
C SER A 154 -20.32 7.48 18.62
N ALA A 155 -20.93 7.97 17.54
CA ALA A 155 -21.82 9.11 17.60
C ALA A 155 -22.76 8.88 18.79
N GLU A 156 -22.74 9.80 19.75
CA GLU A 156 -23.60 9.76 20.93
C GLU A 156 -25.04 9.60 20.43
N TYR A 157 -25.53 8.36 20.45
CA TYR A 157 -26.93 8.10 20.22
C TYR A 157 -27.62 8.71 21.43
N ASP A 158 -28.30 9.84 21.20
CA ASP A 158 -29.24 10.44 22.11
C ASP A 158 -30.07 9.32 22.77
N ASP A 159 -29.88 9.15 24.08
CA ASP A 159 -30.44 8.08 24.93
C ASP A 159 -31.94 8.30 25.20
N SER A 160 -32.65 8.69 24.14
CA SER A 160 -34.07 9.02 24.13
C SER A 160 -34.81 8.16 23.11
N CYS A 161 -34.63 6.84 23.14
CA CYS A 161 -35.59 5.89 22.53
C CYS A 161 -35.50 4.51 23.21
N SER A 162 -36.37 4.35 24.21
CA SER A 162 -37.03 3.11 24.67
C SER A 162 -36.39 1.78 24.27
N SER A 163 -35.96 1.04 25.29
CA SER A 163 -35.73 -0.40 25.29
C SER A 163 -36.93 -1.14 24.69
N ASP A 164 -36.86 -1.49 23.42
CA ASP A 164 -37.54 -2.67 22.89
C ASP A 164 -36.84 -3.16 21.61
N SER A 165 -36.23 -4.34 21.70
CA SER A 165 -35.89 -5.21 20.57
C SER A 165 -34.99 -4.63 19.46
N ARG A 166 -33.66 -4.55 19.68
CA ARG A 166 -32.69 -4.55 18.57
C ARG A 166 -31.99 -5.92 18.53
N PRO A 167 -32.14 -6.72 17.46
CA PRO A 167 -31.24 -7.84 17.24
C PRO A 167 -29.84 -7.27 17.00
N GLU A 168 -28.82 -8.10 17.14
CA GLU A 168 -27.37 -7.87 16.97
C GLU A 168 -26.96 -7.28 15.60
N ALA A 169 -27.49 -6.11 15.24
CA ALA A 169 -27.30 -5.45 13.97
C ALA A 169 -26.25 -4.35 14.10
N ASP A 170 -24.99 -4.76 14.26
CA ASP A 170 -23.88 -3.97 13.68
C ASP A 170 -22.61 -4.80 13.33
N HIS A 171 -22.64 -6.13 13.51
CA HIS A 171 -21.60 -7.02 12.99
C HIS A 171 -21.71 -7.31 11.48
N GLY A 172 -22.72 -6.75 10.80
CA GLY A 172 -23.19 -7.19 9.47
C GLY A 172 -22.82 -6.32 8.26
N CYS A 173 -22.16 -5.16 8.42
CA CYS A 173 -21.63 -4.46 7.25
C CYS A 173 -20.27 -5.05 6.86
N GLN A 174 -20.28 -5.88 5.82
CA GLN A 174 -19.06 -6.32 5.13
C GLN A 174 -18.23 -5.09 4.72
N PHE A 175 -16.93 -5.13 4.99
CA PHE A 175 -16.03 -4.06 4.59
C PHE A 175 -16.02 -3.91 3.06
N TYR A 176 -16.04 -2.66 2.60
CA TYR A 176 -15.93 -2.31 1.20
C TYR A 176 -14.91 -1.19 1.01
N GLU A 177 -13.79 -1.50 0.35
CA GLU A 177 -12.70 -0.58 0.05
C GLU A 177 -13.06 0.53 -0.95
N GLY A 178 -14.27 0.47 -1.50
CA GLY A 178 -14.74 1.40 -2.52
C GLY A 178 -14.37 0.97 -3.93
N PRO A 179 -15.04 1.54 -4.94
CA PRO A 179 -14.95 1.05 -6.31
C PRO A 179 -13.61 1.36 -6.97
N PHE A 180 -12.88 2.38 -6.49
CA PHE A 180 -11.57 2.74 -7.03
C PHE A 180 -10.46 1.79 -6.55
N LEU A 181 -10.35 1.57 -5.23
CA LEU A 181 -9.39 0.60 -4.68
C LEU A 181 -9.72 -0.82 -5.14
N ARG A 182 -11.01 -1.21 -5.18
CA ARG A 182 -11.44 -2.49 -5.76
C ARG A 182 -10.96 -2.65 -7.21
N MET A 183 -11.07 -1.60 -8.02
CA MET A 183 -10.58 -1.61 -9.42
C MET A 183 -9.07 -1.80 -9.46
N ILE A 184 -8.31 -1.01 -8.70
CA ILE A 184 -6.85 -1.12 -8.63
C ILE A 184 -6.43 -2.52 -8.19
N PHE A 185 -6.97 -3.04 -7.09
CA PHE A 185 -6.62 -4.37 -6.57
C PHE A 185 -6.98 -5.49 -7.55
N THR A 186 -8.14 -5.41 -8.19
CA THR A 186 -8.54 -6.37 -9.23
C THR A 186 -7.58 -6.35 -10.42
N ARG A 187 -7.08 -5.17 -10.80
CA ARG A 187 -6.14 -5.01 -11.91
C ARG A 187 -4.72 -5.45 -11.51
N ILE A 188 -4.26 -5.11 -10.31
CA ILE A 188 -2.96 -5.58 -9.77
C ILE A 188 -2.93 -7.11 -9.65
N ALA A 189 -4.01 -7.74 -9.18
CA ALA A 189 -4.11 -9.20 -9.12
C ALA A 189 -3.91 -9.88 -10.50
N ARG A 190 -4.07 -9.11 -11.59
CA ARG A 190 -3.93 -9.57 -12.96
C ARG A 190 -2.62 -9.12 -13.62
N LEU A 191 -1.67 -8.52 -12.90
CA LEU A 191 -0.34 -8.13 -13.40
C LEU A 191 0.22 -9.14 -14.42
N PRO A 192 0.28 -10.47 -14.14
CA PRO A 192 0.88 -11.47 -15.04
C PRO A 192 0.17 -11.61 -16.40
N TYR A 193 -1.01 -11.03 -16.56
CA TYR A 193 -1.91 -11.18 -17.70
C TYR A 193 -2.34 -9.83 -18.30
N GLN A 194 -1.55 -8.76 -18.09
CA GLN A 194 -1.76 -7.46 -18.72
C GLN A 194 -0.45 -6.92 -19.31
N PRO A 195 -0.52 -5.97 -20.26
CA PRO A 195 0.65 -5.30 -20.80
C PRO A 195 1.47 -4.58 -19.73
N TYR A 196 2.77 -4.50 -19.97
CA TYR A 196 3.74 -3.83 -19.10
C TYR A 196 3.36 -2.38 -18.77
N GLU A 197 2.90 -1.60 -19.74
CA GLU A 197 2.56 -0.18 -19.57
C GLU A 197 1.37 0.01 -18.62
N ILE A 198 0.40 -0.89 -18.70
CA ILE A 198 -0.75 -0.89 -17.78
C ILE A 198 -0.27 -1.23 -16.36
N ASN A 199 0.60 -2.22 -16.24
CA ASN A 199 1.17 -2.65 -14.96
C ASN A 199 1.94 -1.51 -14.29
N LEU A 200 2.79 -0.80 -15.04
CA LEU A 200 3.48 0.40 -14.58
C LEU A 200 2.51 1.50 -14.12
N GLN A 201 1.46 1.74 -14.89
CA GLN A 201 0.48 2.77 -14.54
C GLN A 201 -0.28 2.43 -13.25
N LEU A 202 -0.61 1.15 -13.04
CA LEU A 202 -1.31 0.69 -11.84
C LEU A 202 -0.43 0.77 -10.59
N THR A 203 0.83 0.35 -10.68
CA THR A 203 1.77 0.48 -9.55
C THR A 203 2.02 1.94 -9.23
N GLY A 204 2.20 2.80 -10.24
CA GLY A 204 2.29 4.24 -10.08
C GLY A 204 1.08 4.86 -9.38
N LEU A 205 -0.15 4.46 -9.72
CA LEU A 205 -1.36 4.91 -9.02
C LEU A 205 -1.34 4.54 -7.52
N VAL A 206 -0.88 3.33 -7.19
CA VAL A 206 -0.77 2.92 -5.79
C VAL A 206 0.33 3.70 -5.07
N SER A 207 1.49 3.92 -5.70
CA SER A 207 2.55 4.75 -5.13
C SER A 207 2.04 6.16 -4.82
N HIS A 208 1.30 6.78 -5.74
CA HIS A 208 0.65 8.09 -5.51
C HIS A 208 -0.32 8.08 -4.32
N LEU A 209 -1.11 7.01 -4.15
CA LEU A 209 -1.99 6.85 -2.99
C LEU A 209 -1.20 6.67 -1.69
N ALA A 210 -0.16 5.83 -1.72
CA ALA A 210 0.70 5.54 -0.57
C ALA A 210 1.45 6.77 -0.06
N MET A 211 1.77 7.72 -0.95
CA MET A 211 2.37 9.01 -0.63
C MET A 211 1.46 9.96 0.13
N LEU A 212 0.13 9.75 0.15
CA LEU A 212 -0.78 10.65 0.88
C LEU A 212 -0.50 10.55 2.40
N PRO A 213 -0.32 11.68 3.12
CA PRO A 213 -0.14 11.69 4.58
C PRO A 213 -1.48 11.46 5.32
N HIS A 214 -2.22 10.41 4.96
CA HIS A 214 -3.50 10.06 5.58
C HIS A 214 -3.39 8.71 6.32
N PRO A 215 -3.69 8.64 7.64
CA PRO A 215 -3.34 7.49 8.46
C PRO A 215 -4.12 6.23 8.09
N TYR A 216 -5.43 6.32 7.82
CA TYR A 216 -6.24 5.16 7.39
C TYR A 216 -5.76 4.56 6.07
N LEU A 217 -5.31 5.42 5.15
CA LEU A 217 -4.81 4.96 3.85
C LEU A 217 -3.40 4.38 3.99
N HIS A 218 -2.57 4.98 4.85
CA HIS A 218 -1.26 4.44 5.19
C HIS A 218 -1.37 3.05 5.79
N GLU A 219 -2.16 2.83 6.84
CA GLU A 219 -2.25 1.48 7.44
C GLU A 219 -2.84 0.47 6.45
N TYR A 220 -3.85 0.86 5.66
CA TYR A 220 -4.51 -0.06 4.74
C TYR A 220 -3.62 -0.50 3.55
N LEU A 221 -2.75 0.38 3.04
CA LEU A 221 -1.87 0.08 1.92
C LEU A 221 -0.46 -0.40 2.34
N LEU A 222 0.10 0.17 3.41
CA LEU A 222 1.51 0.02 3.75
C LEU A 222 1.78 -0.79 5.01
N ASN A 223 0.77 -1.29 5.72
CA ASN A 223 0.97 -2.17 6.87
C ASN A 223 0.56 -3.63 6.57
N PRO A 224 1.51 -4.49 6.14
CA PRO A 224 1.29 -5.94 5.95
C PRO A 224 0.85 -6.69 7.21
N LEU A 225 1.07 -6.11 8.39
CA LEU A 225 0.85 -6.72 9.70
C LEU A 225 -0.49 -6.29 10.32
N LEU A 226 -1.30 -5.54 9.57
CA LEU A 226 -2.60 -5.06 10.00
C LEU A 226 -3.56 -6.25 10.19
N PRO A 227 -4.18 -6.44 11.37
CA PRO A 227 -5.23 -7.44 11.55
C PRO A 227 -6.46 -7.01 10.74
N LEU A 228 -6.67 -7.68 9.63
CA LEU A 228 -7.77 -7.42 8.71
C LEU A 228 -8.87 -8.44 8.94
N ARG A 229 -10.11 -8.01 8.75
CA ARG A 229 -11.25 -8.93 8.68
C ARG A 229 -11.01 -9.93 7.55
N SER A 230 -11.43 -11.18 7.74
CA SER A 230 -11.22 -12.28 6.78
C SER A 230 -11.68 -12.01 5.34
N GLU A 231 -12.63 -11.09 5.17
CA GLU A 231 -13.20 -10.72 3.87
C GLU A 231 -12.50 -9.52 3.21
N ALA A 232 -11.67 -8.79 3.97
CA ALA A 232 -10.95 -7.63 3.50
C ALA A 232 -9.63 -8.05 2.84
N ASN A 233 -9.40 -7.59 1.60
CA ASN A 233 -8.08 -7.69 0.98
C ASN A 233 -7.23 -6.48 1.39
N SER A 234 -5.94 -6.69 1.65
CA SER A 234 -4.95 -5.60 1.68
C SER A 234 -4.21 -5.53 0.36
N LEU A 235 -3.49 -4.42 0.13
CA LEU A 235 -2.52 -4.38 -0.95
C LEU A 235 -1.54 -5.56 -0.83
N PHE A 236 -1.03 -5.83 0.37
CA PHE A 236 -0.06 -6.90 0.59
C PHE A 236 -0.62 -8.28 0.25
N SER A 237 -1.88 -8.60 0.63
CA SER A 237 -2.47 -9.90 0.29
C SER A 237 -2.65 -10.05 -1.22
N ILE A 238 -3.00 -8.98 -1.94
CA ILE A 238 -3.06 -9.00 -3.41
C ILE A 238 -1.68 -9.23 -4.02
N LEU A 239 -0.63 -8.56 -3.50
CA LEU A 239 0.74 -8.76 -3.97
C LEU A 239 1.23 -10.20 -3.71
N GLN A 240 0.86 -10.80 -2.57
CA GLN A 240 1.15 -12.21 -2.29
C GLN A 240 0.48 -13.15 -3.29
N LEU A 241 -0.76 -12.87 -3.71
CA LEU A 241 -1.44 -13.65 -4.75
C LEU A 241 -0.68 -13.58 -6.08
N VAL A 242 -0.25 -12.39 -6.50
CA VAL A 242 0.54 -12.21 -7.73
C VAL A 242 1.88 -12.93 -7.62
N ALA A 243 2.58 -12.76 -6.50
CA ALA A 243 3.86 -13.43 -6.25
C ALA A 243 3.72 -14.95 -6.35
N GLY A 244 2.69 -15.54 -5.73
CA GLY A 244 2.42 -16.97 -5.79
C GLY A 244 2.19 -17.48 -7.21
N GLU A 245 1.44 -16.74 -8.02
CA GLU A 245 1.21 -17.07 -9.43
C GLU A 245 2.50 -17.06 -10.25
N LEU A 246 3.28 -15.98 -10.12
CA LEU A 246 4.56 -15.83 -10.81
C LEU A 246 5.59 -16.89 -10.37
N MET A 247 5.63 -17.20 -9.08
CA MET A 247 6.46 -18.26 -8.49
C MET A 247 6.11 -19.64 -9.03
N SER A 248 4.84 -19.87 -9.37
CA SER A 248 4.40 -21.15 -9.96
C SER A 248 4.78 -21.26 -11.44
N GLN A 249 4.60 -20.18 -12.21
CA GLN A 249 4.75 -20.22 -13.66
C GLN A 249 6.19 -20.00 -14.16
N ILE A 250 6.95 -19.08 -13.56
CA ILE A 250 8.26 -18.68 -14.09
C ILE A 250 9.30 -19.80 -14.06
N PRO A 251 9.44 -20.58 -12.97
CA PRO A 251 10.39 -21.69 -12.92
C PRO A 251 10.14 -22.78 -13.98
N ALA A 252 8.93 -22.88 -14.52
CA ALA A 252 8.59 -23.84 -15.57
C ALA A 252 9.18 -23.44 -16.94
N MET A 253 9.59 -22.18 -17.12
CA MET A 253 10.21 -21.68 -18.33
C MET A 253 11.68 -22.11 -18.41
N LYS A 254 12.12 -22.56 -19.59
CA LYS A 254 13.53 -22.90 -19.83
C LYS A 254 14.37 -21.62 -19.76
N ASN A 255 15.52 -21.70 -19.07
CA ASN A 255 16.46 -20.58 -18.92
C ASN A 255 15.84 -19.31 -18.33
N TYR A 256 14.79 -19.43 -17.50
CA TYR A 256 14.06 -18.28 -16.95
C TYR A 256 14.96 -17.24 -16.27
N LYS A 257 16.03 -17.66 -15.59
CA LYS A 257 16.97 -16.73 -14.93
C LYS A 257 17.65 -15.78 -15.91
N HIS A 258 18.08 -16.30 -17.05
CA HIS A 258 18.68 -15.48 -18.10
C HIS A 258 17.64 -14.56 -18.74
N LEU A 259 16.45 -15.11 -19.05
CA LEU A 259 15.36 -14.32 -19.63
C LEU A 259 14.92 -13.19 -18.70
N LEU A 260 14.86 -13.44 -17.39
CA LEU A 260 14.51 -12.45 -16.39
C LEU A 260 15.55 -11.33 -16.31
N TYR A 261 16.84 -11.69 -16.32
CA TYR A 261 17.93 -10.72 -16.37
C TYR A 261 17.86 -9.84 -17.62
N VAL A 262 17.66 -10.44 -18.81
CA VAL A 262 17.52 -9.70 -20.07
C VAL A 262 16.29 -8.80 -20.06
N THR A 263 15.17 -9.31 -19.57
CA THR A 263 13.93 -8.53 -19.43
C THR A 263 14.16 -7.31 -18.55
N ARG A 264 14.82 -7.46 -17.39
CA ARG A 264 15.16 -6.33 -16.52
C ARG A 264 16.01 -5.28 -17.25
N GLN A 265 17.04 -5.69 -17.98
CA GLN A 265 17.91 -4.78 -18.73
C GLN A 265 17.16 -4.03 -19.85
N LYS A 266 16.22 -4.70 -20.53
CA LYS A 266 15.35 -4.09 -21.55
C LYS A 266 14.43 -3.02 -20.94
N LEU A 267 13.88 -3.29 -19.75
CA LEU A 267 12.89 -2.42 -19.11
C LEU A 267 13.50 -1.25 -18.35
N LEU A 268 14.64 -1.46 -17.67
CA LEU A 268 15.23 -0.50 -16.73
C LEU A 268 16.57 0.08 -17.20
N GLY A 269 17.24 -0.56 -18.16
CA GLY A 269 18.54 -0.12 -18.69
C GLY A 269 18.44 0.57 -20.05
N ASP A 270 19.56 1.06 -20.57
CA ASP A 270 19.69 1.68 -21.90
C ASP A 270 19.66 0.65 -23.06
N GLY A 271 19.08 -0.54 -22.83
CA GLY A 271 19.12 -1.70 -23.73
C GLY A 271 18.21 -1.58 -24.95
N SER A 272 18.40 -0.53 -25.78
CA SER A 272 17.82 -0.46 -27.11
C SER A 272 18.53 -1.49 -28.02
N ASP A 273 17.82 -2.58 -28.37
CA ASP A 273 18.06 -3.49 -29.52
C ASP A 273 18.00 -5.00 -29.20
N ILE A 274 17.49 -5.43 -28.04
CA ILE A 274 17.22 -6.86 -27.83
C ILE A 274 15.82 -7.20 -28.40
N GLN A 275 15.80 -7.72 -29.64
CA GLN A 275 14.62 -8.32 -30.27
C GLN A 275 14.28 -9.67 -29.61
N GLU A 276 13.79 -9.66 -28.38
CA GLU A 276 13.14 -10.82 -27.78
C GLU A 276 11.62 -10.58 -27.65
N GLU A 277 10.85 -11.67 -27.78
CA GLU A 277 9.40 -11.67 -27.61
C GLU A 277 9.01 -11.14 -26.22
N GLU A 278 8.05 -10.23 -26.19
CA GLU A 278 7.46 -9.71 -24.95
C GLU A 278 6.87 -10.86 -24.14
N ASN A 279 7.21 -10.90 -22.86
CA ASN A 279 6.75 -11.94 -21.95
C ASN A 279 6.20 -11.28 -20.69
N SER A 280 4.87 -11.18 -20.66
CA SER A 280 4.12 -10.52 -19.60
C SER A 280 4.43 -11.08 -18.21
N LEU A 281 4.77 -12.37 -18.09
CA LEU A 281 5.14 -12.99 -16.81
C LEU A 281 6.48 -12.45 -16.30
N LEU A 282 7.49 -12.38 -17.17
CA LEU A 282 8.82 -11.88 -16.81
C LEU A 282 8.79 -10.37 -16.55
N GLU A 283 8.06 -9.62 -17.39
CA GLU A 283 7.84 -8.19 -17.19
C GLU A 283 7.14 -7.93 -15.85
N SER A 284 6.11 -8.71 -15.53
CA SER A 284 5.39 -8.61 -14.25
C SER A 284 6.25 -8.96 -13.05
N MET A 285 7.19 -9.91 -13.17
CA MET A 285 8.16 -10.19 -12.12
C MET A 285 9.04 -8.98 -11.83
N VAL A 286 9.58 -8.33 -12.88
CA VAL A 286 10.37 -7.11 -12.73
C VAL A 286 9.54 -5.98 -12.13
N VAL A 287 8.31 -5.75 -12.62
CA VAL A 287 7.41 -4.72 -12.08
C VAL A 287 7.09 -4.97 -10.61
N LEU A 288 6.75 -6.21 -10.23
CA LEU A 288 6.43 -6.54 -8.85
C LEU A 288 7.64 -6.34 -7.93
N GLU A 289 8.82 -6.73 -8.37
CA GLU A 289 10.07 -6.56 -7.62
C GLU A 289 10.37 -5.07 -7.37
N GLU A 290 10.37 -4.24 -8.43
CA GLU A 290 10.65 -2.81 -8.29
C GLU A 290 9.57 -2.09 -7.49
N PHE A 291 8.30 -2.47 -7.66
CA PHE A 291 7.20 -1.89 -6.90
C PHE A 291 7.30 -2.20 -5.40
N CYS A 292 7.72 -3.42 -5.02
CA CYS A 292 7.95 -3.74 -3.62
C CYS A 292 9.08 -2.90 -3.00
N LYS A 293 10.16 -2.64 -3.75
CA LYS A 293 11.23 -1.74 -3.31
C LYS A 293 10.72 -0.31 -3.14
N GLU A 294 9.91 0.18 -4.07
CA GLU A 294 9.30 1.50 -3.99
C GLU A 294 8.38 1.63 -2.75
N LEU A 295 7.49 0.66 -2.50
CA LEU A 295 6.63 0.65 -1.31
C LEU A 295 7.42 0.62 0.00
N ALA A 296 8.50 -0.17 0.06
CA ALA A 296 9.41 -0.21 1.20
C ALA A 296 10.05 1.17 1.47
N ALA A 297 10.51 1.86 0.41
CA ALA A 297 11.05 3.21 0.52
C ALA A 297 10.00 4.23 0.97
N ILE A 298 8.77 4.16 0.46
CA ILE A 298 7.68 5.03 0.91
C ILE A 298 7.38 4.81 2.39
N ALA A 299 7.28 3.55 2.83
CA ALA A 299 7.04 3.22 4.23
C ALA A 299 8.16 3.75 5.14
N PHE A 300 9.43 3.56 4.73
CA PHE A 300 10.60 4.07 5.44
C PHE A 300 10.58 5.60 5.57
N VAL A 301 10.36 6.32 4.47
CA VAL A 301 10.31 7.79 4.47
C VAL A 301 9.21 8.30 5.39
N LYS A 302 8.01 7.74 5.30
CA LYS A 302 6.86 8.16 6.14
C LYS A 302 7.12 7.91 7.62
N TYR A 303 7.74 6.79 7.96
CA TYR A 303 8.18 6.47 9.31
C TYR A 303 9.13 7.56 9.84
N HIS A 304 10.16 7.92 9.08
CA HIS A 304 11.17 8.88 9.51
C HIS A 304 10.66 10.32 9.65
N HIS A 305 9.65 10.72 8.87
CA HIS A 305 8.99 12.03 9.03
C HIS A 305 8.03 12.08 10.23
N SER A 306 7.62 10.92 10.75
CA SER A 306 6.62 10.81 11.82
C SER A 306 7.20 10.38 13.17
N SER A 307 8.50 10.03 13.20
CA SER A 307 9.26 9.56 14.36
C SER A 307 9.94 10.67 15.16
#